data_AF-A0A7C3LWG1-F1
#
_entry.id   AF-A0A7C3LWG1-F1
#
_cell.length_a   1.000
_cell.length_b   1.000
_cell.length_c   1.000
_cell.angle_alpha   90.00
_cell.angle_beta   90.00
_cell.angle_gamma   90.00
#
_symmetry.space_group_name_H-M   'P 1'
#
loop_
_entity.id
_entity.type
_entity.pdbx_description
1 polymer ?
#
loop_
_entity_poly.entity_id
_entity_poly.type
_entity_poly.pdbx_seq_one_letter_code
_entity_poly.pdbx_strand_id
1 'polypeptide(L)'
;MHLLVGTILFRWYVFLFWGVGLWILGRQMGWRGAFVRFVEAYAIAYGCEYLSSIPGGWFPFGHYTYLPTTRMKEIWIGHLPLMDSLSFAFLMVASLGTMALFHGCSLKEGLLGPLTPARLYLWGQAVAAFVLIDVVIDPASLRGGRWFLGQIYYYPGGGIYFGVPLANFAGWFVVGVLIVASWRIPIFPSL
;
A
#
# COMPACT_ATOMS: atom_id res chain seq x y z
N MET A 1 -6.23 -12.27 21.95
CA MET A 1 -7.67 -12.20 21.59
C MET A 1 -8.17 -10.75 21.52
N HIS A 2 -8.03 -9.94 22.58
CA HIS A 2 -8.51 -8.53 22.59
C HIS A 2 -7.96 -7.66 21.44
N LEU A 3 -6.64 -7.68 21.17
CA LEU A 3 -6.05 -6.85 20.11
C LEU A 3 -6.41 -7.31 18.69
N LEU A 4 -6.61 -8.61 18.47
CA LEU A 4 -7.00 -9.12 17.15
C LEU A 4 -8.41 -8.64 16.78
N VAL A 5 -9.36 -8.84 17.69
CA VAL A 5 -10.73 -8.36 17.54
C VAL A 5 -10.77 -6.84 17.44
N GLY A 6 -9.99 -6.15 18.28
CA GLY A 6 -9.83 -4.70 18.23
C GLY A 6 -9.33 -4.21 16.87
N THR A 7 -8.32 -4.86 16.29
CA THR A 7 -7.80 -4.51 14.96
C THR A 7 -8.88 -4.63 13.89
N ILE A 8 -9.61 -5.75 13.87
CA ILE A 8 -10.65 -6.01 12.86
C ILE A 8 -11.79 -5.00 12.99
N LEU A 9 -12.27 -4.74 14.21
CA LEU A 9 -13.39 -3.81 14.43
C LEU A 9 -12.97 -2.35 14.20
N PHE A 10 -11.80 -1.96 14.67
CA PHE A 10 -11.30 -0.59 14.58
C PHE A 10 -10.89 -0.22 13.14
N ARG A 11 -10.40 -1.20 12.37
CA ARG A 11 -9.91 -1.02 10.99
C ARG A 11 -10.71 -1.85 9.99
N TRP A 12 -12.01 -2.01 10.21
CA TRP A 12 -12.89 -2.87 9.39
C TRP A 12 -12.77 -2.57 7.89
N TYR A 13 -12.61 -1.30 7.52
CA TYR A 13 -12.46 -0.84 6.14
C TYR A 13 -11.19 -1.39 5.48
N VAL A 14 -10.07 -1.48 6.21
CA VAL A 14 -8.80 -2.05 5.70
C VAL A 14 -9.01 -3.52 5.35
N PHE A 15 -9.64 -4.31 6.22
CA PHE A 15 -9.89 -5.72 5.97
C PHE A 15 -10.94 -5.96 4.88
N LEU A 16 -11.94 -5.07 4.76
CA LEU A 16 -12.89 -5.11 3.66
C LEU A 16 -12.19 -4.90 2.31
N PHE A 17 -11.40 -3.83 2.16
CA PHE A 17 -10.69 -3.56 0.91
C PHE A 17 -9.60 -4.59 0.62
N TRP A 18 -8.90 -5.07 1.65
CA TRP A 18 -7.95 -6.16 1.55
C TRP A 18 -8.62 -7.45 1.05
N GLY A 19 -9.79 -7.81 1.61
CA GLY A 19 -10.57 -8.96 1.18
C GLY A 19 -11.09 -8.84 -0.25
N VAL A 20 -11.57 -7.66 -0.66
CA VAL A 20 -12.00 -7.39 -2.03
C VAL A 20 -10.83 -7.49 -3.01
N GLY A 21 -9.68 -6.88 -2.69
CA GLY A 21 -8.48 -6.95 -3.52
C GLY A 21 -7.96 -8.39 -3.65
N LEU A 22 -7.93 -9.13 -2.54
CA LEU A 22 -7.54 -10.54 -2.54
C LEU A 22 -8.52 -11.38 -3.38
N TRP A 23 -9.81 -11.09 -3.31
CA TRP A 23 -10.82 -11.75 -4.12
C TRP A 23 -10.63 -11.49 -5.62
N ILE A 24 -10.45 -10.23 -6.03
CA ILE A 24 -10.21 -9.87 -7.43
C ILE A 24 -8.96 -10.58 -7.96
N LEU A 25 -7.84 -10.50 -7.23
CA LEU A 25 -6.57 -11.09 -7.65
C LEU A 25 -6.65 -12.63 -7.63
N GLY A 26 -7.29 -13.21 -6.61
CA GLY A 26 -7.47 -14.65 -6.44
C GLY A 26 -8.31 -15.28 -7.55
N ARG A 27 -9.34 -14.58 -8.02
CA ARG A 27 -10.18 -15.03 -9.15
C ARG A 27 -9.42 -15.09 -10.48
N GLN A 28 -8.38 -14.28 -10.66
CA GLN A 28 -7.63 -14.22 -11.91
C GLN A 28 -6.31 -15.01 -11.87
N MET A 29 -5.68 -15.13 -10.70
CA MET A 29 -4.31 -15.65 -10.56
C MET A 29 -4.18 -16.80 -9.56
N GLY A 30 -5.30 -17.29 -9.03
CA GLY A 30 -5.36 -18.30 -7.99
C GLY A 30 -5.13 -17.74 -6.58
N TRP A 31 -5.85 -18.28 -5.60
CA TRP A 31 -5.84 -17.79 -4.21
C TRP A 31 -4.47 -17.81 -3.56
N ARG A 32 -3.68 -18.87 -3.80
CA ARG A 32 -2.31 -18.98 -3.28
C ARG A 32 -1.40 -17.89 -3.87
N GLY A 33 -1.47 -17.69 -5.20
CA GLY A 33 -0.69 -16.66 -5.89
C GLY A 33 -1.09 -15.23 -5.49
N ALA A 34 -2.39 -15.01 -5.22
CA ALA A 34 -2.89 -13.75 -4.73
C ALA A 34 -2.42 -13.48 -3.28
N PHE A 35 -2.53 -14.46 -2.39
CA PHE A 35 -2.09 -14.30 -1.00
C PHE A 35 -0.59 -13.99 -0.91
N VAL A 36 0.26 -14.69 -1.67
CA VAL A 36 1.71 -14.40 -1.65
C VAL A 36 1.99 -12.98 -2.13
N ARG A 37 1.34 -12.50 -3.21
CA ARG A 37 1.49 -11.12 -3.68
C ARG A 37 1.09 -10.09 -2.62
N PHE A 38 0.02 -10.35 -1.87
CA PHE A 38 -0.36 -9.49 -0.75
C PHE A 38 0.69 -9.47 0.37
N VAL A 39 1.30 -10.62 0.67
CA VAL A 39 2.41 -10.71 1.63
C VAL A 39 3.65 -9.98 1.13
N GLU A 40 4.00 -10.09 -0.17
CA GLU A 40 5.11 -9.36 -0.78
C GLU A 40 4.91 -7.85 -0.69
N ALA A 41 3.73 -7.37 -1.08
CA ALA A 41 3.40 -5.95 -1.01
C ALA A 41 3.46 -5.42 0.42
N TYR A 42 2.93 -6.20 1.37
CA TYR A 42 3.04 -5.88 2.80
C TYR A 42 4.49 -5.80 3.26
N ALA A 43 5.33 -6.78 2.92
CA ALA A 43 6.73 -6.83 3.34
C ALA A 43 7.55 -5.66 2.76
N ILE A 44 7.34 -5.33 1.48
CA ILE A 44 7.97 -4.17 0.83
C ILE A 44 7.55 -2.88 1.52
N ALA A 45 6.24 -2.66 1.67
CA ALA A 45 5.70 -1.46 2.30
C ALA A 45 6.19 -1.33 3.74
N TYR A 46 6.05 -2.38 4.55
CA TYR A 46 6.51 -2.40 5.94
C TYR A 46 8.00 -2.09 6.05
N GLY A 47 8.85 -2.62 5.16
CA GLY A 47 10.28 -2.31 5.15
C GLY A 47 10.55 -0.82 4.88
N CYS A 48 9.88 -0.23 3.89
CA CYS A 48 10.00 1.19 3.56
C CYS A 48 9.46 2.11 4.67
N GLU A 49 8.32 1.72 5.26
CA GLU A 49 7.70 2.38 6.40
C GLU A 49 8.66 2.38 7.61
N TYR A 50 9.24 1.21 7.90
CA TYR A 50 10.19 1.05 8.99
C TYR A 50 11.43 1.93 8.79
N LEU A 51 12.03 1.91 7.59
CA LEU A 51 13.23 2.68 7.28
C LEU A 51 13.01 4.20 7.32
N SER A 52 11.79 4.66 7.03
CA SER A 52 11.46 6.08 7.06
C SER A 52 11.11 6.58 8.48
N SER A 53 10.58 5.69 9.33
CA SER A 53 10.02 6.07 10.63
C SER A 53 10.93 5.87 11.85
N ILE A 54 12.05 5.19 11.69
CA ILE A 54 13.09 5.10 12.73
C ILE A 54 13.85 6.43 12.91
N PRO A 55 14.49 6.68 14.06
CA PRO A 55 15.34 7.86 14.25
C PRO A 55 16.43 7.97 13.17
N GLY A 56 16.50 9.11 12.48
CA GLY A 56 17.43 9.33 11.36
C GLY A 56 17.04 8.64 10.05
N GLY A 57 15.96 7.85 10.07
CA GLY A 57 15.35 7.25 8.90
C GLY A 57 14.67 8.29 8.01
N TRP A 58 14.76 8.12 6.70
CA TRP A 58 14.14 9.06 5.75
C TRP A 58 13.74 8.42 4.44
N PHE A 59 14.35 7.28 4.06
CA PHE A 59 14.07 6.67 2.77
C PHE A 59 12.98 5.58 2.91
N PRO A 60 11.97 5.57 2.03
CA PRO A 60 11.80 6.45 0.89
C PRO A 60 10.86 7.66 1.13
N PHE A 61 10.09 7.69 2.23
CA PHE A 61 8.96 8.61 2.38
C PHE A 61 9.29 9.99 3.00
N GLY A 62 10.56 10.26 3.29
CA GLY A 62 10.97 11.29 4.24
C GLY A 62 10.85 10.82 5.69
N HIS A 63 11.42 11.58 6.63
CA HIS A 63 11.31 11.23 8.05
C HIS A 63 9.93 11.58 8.60
N TYR A 64 9.25 10.61 9.21
CA TYR A 64 8.01 10.82 9.97
C TYR A 64 7.98 9.90 11.19
N THR A 65 7.10 10.20 12.13
CA THR A 65 7.03 9.44 13.39
C THR A 65 5.60 8.99 13.64
N TYR A 66 5.43 7.68 13.84
CA TYR A 66 4.18 7.11 14.33
C TYR A 66 3.94 7.47 15.80
N LEU A 67 2.70 7.86 16.08
CA LEU A 67 2.22 8.14 17.43
C LEU A 67 1.57 6.87 17.99
N PRO A 68 1.99 6.37 19.16
CA PRO A 68 1.47 5.12 19.74
C PRO A 68 0.06 5.27 20.36
N THR A 69 -0.79 6.14 19.81
CA THR A 69 -2.13 6.47 20.33
C THR A 69 -3.12 5.29 20.26
N THR A 70 -2.87 4.33 19.37
CA THR A 70 -3.73 3.17 19.14
C THR A 70 -3.09 1.84 19.53
N ARG A 71 -1.91 1.86 20.18
CA ARG A 71 -1.13 0.64 20.50
C ARG A 71 -1.88 -0.38 21.38
N MET A 72 -2.87 0.07 22.14
CA MET A 72 -3.73 -0.78 22.98
C MET A 72 -5.06 -1.19 22.30
N LYS A 73 -5.31 -0.72 21.08
CA LYS A 73 -6.56 -0.90 20.34
C LYS A 73 -6.41 -1.81 19.11
N GLU A 74 -5.22 -1.87 18.53
CA GLU A 74 -4.94 -2.65 17.33
C GLU A 74 -3.56 -3.32 17.39
N ILE A 75 -3.29 -4.22 16.45
CA ILE A 75 -2.01 -4.92 16.34
C ILE A 75 -0.96 -3.97 15.77
N TRP A 76 0.18 -3.96 16.44
CA TRP A 76 1.40 -3.27 16.01
C TRP A 76 2.51 -4.31 15.82
N ILE A 77 3.29 -4.17 14.75
CA ILE A 77 4.53 -4.93 14.54
C ILE A 77 5.68 -3.94 14.77
N GLY A 78 6.44 -4.15 15.85
CA GLY A 78 7.44 -3.18 16.31
C GLY A 78 6.79 -1.85 16.73
N HIS A 79 7.13 -0.78 16.02
CA HIS A 79 6.56 0.57 16.18
C HIS A 79 5.61 0.97 15.05
N LEU A 80 5.21 0.03 14.19
CA LEU A 80 4.30 0.29 13.09
C LEU A 80 2.94 -0.41 13.32
N PRO A 81 1.81 0.27 13.07
CA PRO A 81 0.50 -0.38 13.08
C PRO A 81 0.37 -1.34 11.88
N LEU A 82 -0.15 -2.55 12.10
CA LEU A 82 -0.30 -3.59 11.07
C LEU A 82 -1.09 -3.08 9.84
N MET A 83 -2.12 -2.29 10.10
CA MET A 83 -3.08 -1.83 9.09
C MET A 83 -2.47 -0.97 7.99
N ASP A 84 -1.37 -0.30 8.29
CA ASP A 84 -0.81 0.74 7.43
C ASP A 84 -0.23 0.10 6.15
N SER A 85 0.74 -0.78 6.31
CA SER A 85 1.38 -1.48 5.19
C SER A 85 0.46 -2.48 4.47
N LEU A 86 -0.65 -2.90 5.10
CA LEU A 86 -1.67 -3.73 4.43
C LEU A 86 -2.38 -2.98 3.30
N SER A 87 -2.49 -1.66 3.40
CA SER A 87 -3.20 -0.83 2.44
C SER A 87 -2.55 -0.82 1.05
N PHE A 88 -1.22 -0.81 1.01
CA PHE A 88 -0.42 -0.80 -0.21
C PHE A 88 -0.82 -1.91 -1.18
N ALA A 89 -1.12 -3.11 -0.66
CA ALA A 89 -1.50 -4.25 -1.49
C ALA A 89 -2.83 -4.01 -2.23
N PHE A 90 -3.91 -3.67 -1.52
CA PHE A 90 -5.21 -3.49 -2.19
C PHE A 90 -5.29 -2.19 -3.00
N LEU A 91 -4.54 -1.16 -2.62
CA LEU A 91 -4.42 0.06 -3.41
C LEU A 91 -3.72 -0.22 -4.74
N MET A 92 -2.67 -1.04 -4.74
CA MET A 92 -2.02 -1.46 -5.98
C MET A 92 -2.94 -2.33 -6.85
N VAL A 93 -3.74 -3.24 -6.25
CA VAL A 93 -4.77 -3.98 -7.01
C VAL A 93 -5.76 -3.02 -7.67
N ALA A 94 -6.23 -2.00 -6.94
CA ALA A 94 -7.17 -1.01 -7.48
C ALA A 94 -6.55 -0.21 -8.63
N SER A 95 -5.34 0.30 -8.45
CA SER A 95 -4.64 1.09 -9.48
C SER A 95 -4.31 0.27 -10.73
N LEU A 96 -3.68 -0.89 -10.56
CA LEU A 96 -3.32 -1.77 -11.67
C LEU A 96 -4.55 -2.35 -12.36
N GLY A 97 -5.58 -2.72 -11.59
CA GLY A 97 -6.85 -3.22 -12.12
C GLY A 97 -7.58 -2.18 -12.95
N THR A 98 -7.66 -0.93 -12.46
CA THR A 98 -8.30 0.16 -13.18
C THR A 98 -7.57 0.47 -14.48
N MET A 99 -6.23 0.52 -14.47
CA MET A 99 -5.47 0.74 -15.70
C MET A 99 -5.60 -0.43 -16.66
N ALA A 100 -5.60 -1.68 -16.17
CA ALA A 100 -5.85 -2.85 -17.02
C ALA A 100 -7.22 -2.76 -17.72
N LEU A 101 -8.27 -2.32 -17.01
CA LEU A 101 -9.60 -2.09 -17.58
C LEU A 101 -9.59 -1.01 -18.66
N PHE A 102 -8.89 0.13 -18.46
CA PHE A 102 -8.76 1.17 -19.48
C PHE A 102 -7.99 0.71 -20.72
N HIS A 103 -7.08 -0.24 -20.56
CA HIS A 103 -6.37 -0.88 -21.68
C HIS A 103 -7.11 -2.08 -22.28
N GLY A 104 -8.34 -2.37 -21.81
CA GLY A 104 -9.15 -3.47 -22.33
C GLY A 104 -8.58 -4.86 -22.05
N CYS A 105 -7.80 -5.03 -20.98
CA CYS A 105 -7.23 -6.31 -20.59
C CYS A 105 -7.58 -6.68 -19.14
N SER A 106 -7.45 -7.96 -18.81
CA SER A 106 -7.60 -8.44 -17.44
C SER A 106 -6.42 -7.98 -16.56
N LEU A 107 -6.61 -7.95 -15.24
CA LEU A 107 -5.53 -7.65 -14.28
C LEU A 107 -4.39 -8.67 -14.42
N LYS A 108 -4.70 -9.95 -14.64
CA LYS A 108 -3.71 -11.00 -14.91
C LYS A 108 -2.87 -10.68 -16.14
N GLU A 109 -3.50 -10.31 -17.25
CA GLU A 109 -2.77 -9.94 -18.48
C GLU A 109 -1.95 -8.68 -18.24
N GLY A 110 -2.55 -7.65 -17.63
CA GLY A 110 -1.93 -6.41 -17.19
C GLY A 110 -0.63 -6.63 -16.40
N LEU A 111 -0.61 -7.63 -15.52
CA LEU A 111 0.52 -7.94 -14.65
C LEU A 111 1.51 -8.94 -15.25
N LEU A 112 1.04 -10.06 -15.80
CA LEU A 112 1.88 -11.20 -16.21
C LEU A 112 2.13 -11.29 -17.71
N GLY A 113 1.44 -10.51 -18.54
CA GLY A 113 1.63 -10.51 -19.99
C GLY A 113 3.09 -10.17 -20.39
N PRO A 114 3.49 -10.37 -21.65
CA PRO A 114 4.85 -10.05 -22.11
C PRO A 114 5.25 -8.61 -21.79
N LEU A 115 6.54 -8.40 -21.46
CA LEU A 115 7.09 -7.07 -21.23
C LEU A 115 7.27 -6.37 -22.58
N THR A 116 6.28 -5.56 -22.94
CA THR A 116 6.31 -4.68 -24.10
C THR A 116 6.31 -3.21 -23.64
N PRO A 117 6.66 -2.25 -24.51
CA PRO A 117 6.53 -0.83 -24.17
C PRO A 117 5.12 -0.44 -23.71
N ALA A 118 4.08 -1.03 -24.31
CA ALA A 118 2.69 -0.83 -23.88
C ALA A 118 2.44 -1.36 -22.45
N ARG A 119 3.04 -2.49 -22.07
CA ARG A 119 2.96 -3.04 -20.71
C ARG A 119 3.63 -2.12 -19.69
N LEU A 120 4.82 -1.63 -20.03
CA LEU A 120 5.56 -0.70 -19.17
C LEU A 120 4.80 0.63 -19.02
N TYR A 121 4.14 1.08 -20.08
CA TYR A 121 3.27 2.26 -20.02
C TYR A 121 2.06 2.04 -19.10
N LEU A 122 1.37 0.91 -19.21
CA LEU A 122 0.28 0.52 -18.31
C LEU A 122 0.75 0.49 -16.85
N TRP A 123 1.91 -0.11 -16.58
CA TRP A 123 2.50 -0.14 -15.25
C TRP A 123 2.85 1.25 -14.73
N GLY A 124 3.42 2.11 -15.58
CA GLY A 124 3.69 3.50 -15.24
C GLY A 124 2.42 4.26 -14.87
N GLN A 125 1.33 4.06 -15.61
CA GLN A 125 0.02 4.63 -15.29
C GLN A 125 -0.55 4.06 -13.98
N ALA A 126 -0.37 2.76 -13.72
CA ALA A 126 -0.83 2.13 -12.49
C ALA A 126 -0.08 2.67 -11.26
N VAL A 127 1.25 2.80 -11.36
CA VAL A 127 2.07 3.41 -10.30
C VAL A 127 1.72 4.89 -10.13
N ALA A 128 1.50 5.64 -11.22
CA ALA A 128 1.05 7.03 -11.12
C ALA A 128 -0.31 7.14 -10.41
N ALA A 129 -1.28 6.28 -10.76
CA ALA A 129 -2.58 6.23 -10.09
C ALA A 129 -2.44 5.83 -8.60
N PHE A 130 -1.53 4.91 -8.28
CA PHE A 130 -1.19 4.53 -6.91
C PHE A 130 -0.64 5.71 -6.09
N VAL A 131 0.27 6.50 -6.66
CA VAL A 131 0.77 7.74 -6.03
C VAL A 131 -0.33 8.80 -5.90
N LEU A 132 -1.18 8.96 -6.91
CA LEU A 132 -2.28 9.95 -6.88
C LEU A 132 -3.30 9.66 -5.79
N ILE A 133 -3.51 8.38 -5.44
CA ILE A 133 -4.32 8.02 -4.29
C ILE A 133 -3.70 8.60 -3.02
N ASP A 134 -2.39 8.44 -2.82
CA ASP A 134 -1.68 8.97 -1.66
C ASP A 134 -1.64 10.49 -1.59
N VAL A 135 -1.50 11.16 -2.75
CA VAL A 135 -1.65 12.62 -2.86
C VAL A 135 -2.98 13.11 -2.28
N VAL A 136 -4.03 12.29 -2.32
CA VAL A 136 -5.32 12.63 -1.70
C VAL A 136 -5.40 12.14 -0.25
N ILE A 137 -4.99 10.90 0.01
CA ILE A 137 -5.19 10.24 1.30
C ILE A 137 -4.25 10.79 2.37
N ASP A 138 -2.97 11.00 2.09
CA ASP A 138 -1.98 11.35 3.11
C ASP A 138 -2.27 12.71 3.78
N PRO A 139 -2.59 13.80 3.04
CA PRO A 139 -3.03 15.05 3.68
C PRO A 139 -4.29 14.92 4.54
N ALA A 140 -5.21 14.01 4.18
CA ALA A 140 -6.40 13.74 4.96
C ALA A 140 -6.06 12.97 6.23
N SER A 141 -5.18 11.96 6.12
CA SER A 141 -4.68 11.13 7.22
C SER A 141 -3.83 11.92 8.21
N LEU A 142 -2.99 12.85 7.74
CA LEU A 142 -2.21 13.76 8.57
C LEU A 142 -3.09 14.67 9.43
N ARG A 143 -4.33 14.92 8.98
CA ARG A 143 -5.39 15.63 9.72
C ARG A 143 -6.35 14.67 10.42
N GLY A 144 -5.94 13.43 10.61
CA GLY A 144 -6.76 12.32 11.10
C GLY A 144 -7.46 12.60 12.43
N GLY A 145 -6.92 13.48 13.28
CA GLY A 145 -7.58 13.96 14.50
C GLY A 145 -8.93 14.68 14.27
N ARG A 146 -9.28 15.04 13.03
CA ARG A 146 -10.58 15.63 12.66
C ARG A 146 -11.60 14.62 12.14
N TRP A 147 -11.23 13.33 12.06
CA TRP A 147 -12.04 12.27 11.46
C TRP A 147 -11.85 10.94 12.20
N PHE A 148 -12.42 9.86 11.65
CA PHE A 148 -12.43 8.54 12.29
C PHE A 148 -11.04 7.88 12.40
N LEU A 149 -10.01 8.34 11.66
CA LEU A 149 -8.67 7.75 11.66
C LEU A 149 -7.91 8.02 12.97
N GLY A 150 -8.13 9.18 13.59
CA GLY A 150 -7.32 9.69 14.70
C GLY A 150 -5.94 10.20 14.24
N GLN A 151 -5.22 10.93 15.10
CA GLN A 151 -3.84 11.33 14.82
C GLN A 151 -2.90 10.14 15.06
N ILE A 152 -2.35 9.58 13.99
CA ILE A 152 -1.56 8.35 14.02
C ILE A 152 -0.08 8.54 13.66
N TYR A 153 0.28 9.62 12.96
CA TYR A 153 1.67 9.99 12.69
C TYR A 153 1.81 11.50 12.48
N TYR A 154 3.03 11.99 12.36
CA TYR A 154 3.35 13.35 11.93
C TYR A 154 4.71 13.41 11.23
N TYR A 155 4.90 14.40 10.36
CA TYR A 155 6.20 14.75 9.76
C TYR A 155 6.90 15.83 10.62
N PRO A 156 8.03 15.54 11.31
CA PRO A 156 8.71 16.53 12.16
C PRO A 156 9.15 17.78 11.40
N GLY A 157 9.61 17.63 10.16
CA GLY A 157 10.00 18.74 9.28
C GLY A 157 8.83 19.39 8.54
N GLY A 158 7.60 18.87 8.70
CA GLY A 158 6.46 19.23 7.88
C GLY A 158 6.67 18.96 6.39
N GLY A 159 5.86 19.59 5.56
CA GLY A 159 5.97 19.46 4.11
C GLY A 159 5.12 20.49 3.37
N ILE A 160 5.54 20.81 2.16
CA ILE A 160 4.94 21.89 1.37
C ILE A 160 3.53 21.58 0.88
N TYR A 161 3.17 20.30 0.78
CA TYR A 161 1.88 19.87 0.27
C TYR A 161 0.95 19.50 1.43
N PHE A 162 0.21 20.50 1.93
CA PHE A 162 -0.69 20.36 3.08
C PHE A 162 -0.06 19.75 4.36
N GLY A 163 1.26 19.88 4.52
CA GLY A 163 2.02 19.29 5.63
C GLY A 163 2.76 17.99 5.28
N VAL A 164 2.54 17.43 4.09
CA VAL A 164 3.19 16.22 3.58
C VAL A 164 4.42 16.60 2.73
N PRO A 165 5.60 15.98 2.95
CA PRO A 165 6.79 16.24 2.17
C PRO A 165 6.70 15.57 0.78
N LEU A 166 7.32 16.19 -0.23
CA LEU A 166 7.38 15.59 -1.58
C LEU A 166 8.11 14.24 -1.59
N ALA A 167 9.01 14.01 -0.63
CA ALA A 167 9.68 12.73 -0.44
C ALA A 167 8.68 11.58 -0.23
N ASN A 168 7.53 11.83 0.42
CA ASN A 168 6.50 10.83 0.60
C ASN A 168 5.98 10.32 -0.75
N PHE A 169 5.56 11.22 -1.64
CA PHE A 169 5.05 10.86 -2.97
C PHE A 169 6.12 10.19 -3.85
N ALA A 170 7.38 10.63 -3.74
CA ALA A 170 8.50 9.95 -4.39
C ALA A 170 8.69 8.52 -3.84
N GLY A 171 8.50 8.32 -2.54
CA GLY A 171 8.55 7.01 -1.93
C GLY A 171 7.39 6.11 -2.33
N TRP A 172 6.17 6.64 -2.46
CA TRP A 172 5.04 5.90 -3.03
C TRP A 172 5.30 5.46 -4.47
N PHE A 173 5.99 6.27 -5.27
CA PHE A 173 6.41 5.86 -6.61
C PHE A 173 7.41 4.69 -6.54
N VAL A 174 8.44 4.78 -5.69
CA VAL A 174 9.44 3.71 -5.50
C VAL A 174 8.75 2.41 -5.05
N VAL A 175 7.92 2.48 -4.01
CA VAL A 175 7.20 1.32 -3.47
C VAL A 175 6.24 0.74 -4.51
N GLY A 176 5.52 1.58 -5.24
CA GLY A 176 4.63 1.14 -6.31
C GLY A 176 5.37 0.35 -7.40
N VAL A 177 6.55 0.83 -7.84
CA VAL A 177 7.41 0.11 -8.79
C VAL A 177 7.87 -1.23 -8.21
N LEU A 178 8.34 -1.25 -6.96
CA LEU A 178 8.80 -2.47 -6.30
C LEU A 178 7.69 -3.52 -6.18
N ILE A 179 6.46 -3.11 -5.82
CA ILE A 179 5.32 -4.01 -5.70
C ILE A 179 4.97 -4.62 -7.07
N VAL A 180 4.80 -3.80 -8.11
CA VAL A 180 4.43 -4.32 -9.45
C VAL A 180 5.53 -5.22 -10.01
N ALA A 181 6.80 -4.86 -9.81
CA ALA A 181 7.94 -5.67 -10.21
C ALA A 181 7.97 -7.02 -9.48
N SER A 182 7.76 -7.03 -8.15
CA SER A 182 7.70 -8.24 -7.34
C SER A 182 6.56 -9.15 -7.80
N TRP A 183 5.37 -8.60 -7.98
CA TRP A 183 4.17 -9.36 -8.33
C TRP A 183 4.23 -10.03 -9.70
N ARG A 184 5.11 -9.57 -10.59
CA ARG A 184 5.35 -10.22 -11.88
C ARG A 184 6.05 -11.57 -11.72
N ILE A 185 6.85 -11.76 -10.67
CA ILE A 185 7.65 -12.97 -10.50
C ILE A 185 6.69 -14.18 -10.38
N PRO A 186 6.83 -15.21 -11.23
CA PRO A 186 6.02 -16.41 -11.13
C PRO A 186 6.43 -17.19 -9.88
N ILE A 187 5.55 -17.22 -8.89
CA ILE A 187 5.79 -17.88 -7.60
C ILE A 187 5.38 -19.36 -7.65
N PHE A 188 4.41 -19.69 -8.52
CA PHE A 188 3.96 -21.05 -8.76
C PHE A 188 3.88 -21.28 -10.26
N PRO A 189 4.30 -22.46 -10.76
CA PRO A 189 4.02 -22.84 -12.14
C PRO A 189 2.50 -22.86 -12.32
N SER A 190 2.04 -22.20 -13.38
CA SER A 190 0.66 -22.32 -13.83
C SER A 190 0.41 -23.80 -14.16
N LEU A 191 -0.43 -24.45 -13.36
CA LEU A 191 -1.05 -25.73 -13.70
C LEU A 191 -1.94 -25.56 -14.92
#